data_AF-A0A537CC93-F1
#
_entry.id   AF-A0A537CC93-F1
#
_cell.length_a   1.000
_cell.length_b   1.000
_cell.length_c   1.000
_cell.angle_alpha   90.00
_cell.angle_beta   90.00
_cell.angle_gamma   90.00
#
_symmetry.space_group_name_H-M   'P 1'
#
loop_
_entity.id
_entity.type
_entity.pdbx_description
1 polymer ?
#
loop_
_entity_poly.entity_id
_entity_poly.type
_entity_poly.pdbx_seq_one_letter_code
_entity_poly.pdbx_strand_id
1 'polypeptide(L)' 'MRDRDVMNLLDQIELYVLRIGEERIAQKDYWLFIYRSMKSGLLMTKAMERHLQYKLKELGIKTH' A
#
# COMPACT_ATOMS: atom_id res chain seq x y z
N MET A 1 -14.25 -11.12 -1.22
CA MET A 1 -13.01 -11.02 -0.41
C MET A 1 -13.21 -9.95 0.62
N ARG A 2 -12.84 -10.17 1.89
CA ARG A 2 -12.94 -9.12 2.92
C ARG A 2 -11.73 -8.18 2.79
N ASP A 3 -11.88 -6.94 3.22
CA ASP A 3 -10.80 -5.93 3.17
C ASP A 3 -9.49 -6.45 3.79
N ARG A 4 -9.57 -7.22 4.87
CA ARG A 4 -8.42 -7.88 5.51
C ARG A 4 -7.66 -8.81 4.56
N ASP A 5 -8.37 -9.60 3.75
CA ASP A 5 -7.75 -10.58 2.86
C ASP A 5 -6.98 -9.85 1.75
N VAL A 6 -7.52 -8.72 1.26
CA VAL A 6 -6.85 -7.84 0.29
C VAL A 6 -5.61 -7.19 0.91
N MET A 7 -5.72 -6.61 2.11
CA MET A 7 -4.57 -5.96 2.75
C MET A 7 -3.44 -6.95 3.03
N ASN A 8 -3.78 -8.15 3.51
CA ASN A 8 -2.78 -9.21 3.72
C ASN A 8 -2.06 -9.59 2.42
N LEU A 9 -2.77 -9.66 1.29
CA LEU A 9 -2.17 -9.94 -0.01
C LEU A 9 -1.22 -8.80 -0.44
N LEU A 10 -1.64 -7.54 -0.26
CA LEU A 10 -0.81 -6.38 -0.58
C LEU A 10 0.47 -6.33 0.28
N ASP A 11 0.38 -6.69 1.56
CA ASP A 11 1.55 -6.83 2.44
C ASP A 11 2.49 -7.97 1.98
N GLN A 12 1.95 -9.09 1.49
CA GLN A 12 2.80 -10.18 0.96
C GLN A 12 3.53 -9.79 -0.33
N ILE A 13 2.85 -9.05 -1.21
CA ILE A 13 3.45 -8.54 -2.46
C ILE A 13 4.55 -7.52 -2.14
N GLU A 14 4.36 -6.65 -1.15
CA GLU A 14 5.40 -5.75 -0.66
C GLU A 14 6.68 -6.52 -0.31
N LEU A 15 6.55 -7.55 0.53
CA LEU A 15 7.69 -8.37 0.96
C LEU A 15 8.40 -9.05 -0.22
N TYR A 16 7.64 -9.48 -1.22
CA TYR A 16 8.20 -10.05 -2.44
C TYR A 16 8.96 -9.00 -3.27
N VAL A 17 8.39 -7.81 -3.45
CA VAL A 17 9.03 -6.70 -4.18
C VAL A 17 10.32 -6.26 -3.46
N LEU A 18 10.29 -6.13 -2.14
CA LEU A 18 11.46 -5.78 -1.33
C LEU A 18 12.55 -6.86 -1.34
N ARG A 19 12.18 -8.13 -1.53
CA ARG A 19 13.14 -9.22 -1.66
C ARG A 19 13.89 -9.18 -2.99
N ILE A 20 13.29 -8.56 -4.02
CA ILE A 20 13.82 -8.54 -5.39
C ILE A 20 14.50 -7.20 -5.72
N GLY A 21 14.10 -6.10 -5.06
CA GLY A 21 14.67 -4.76 -5.25
C GLY A 21 15.64 -4.34 -4.13
N GLU A 22 16.51 -3.37 -4.41
CA GLU A 22 17.37 -2.73 -3.42
C GLU A 22 16.57 -1.74 -2.53
N GLU A 23 16.28 -2.17 -1.29
CA GLU A 23 15.92 -1.33 -0.11
C GLU A 23 14.79 -0.27 -0.24
N ARG A 24 14.55 0.37 0.92
CA ARG A 24 13.47 1.29 1.38
C ARG A 24 12.79 2.22 0.36
N ILE A 25 13.47 2.62 -0.72
CA ILE A 25 12.87 3.43 -1.79
C ILE A 25 11.79 2.62 -2.52
N ALA A 26 12.04 1.32 -2.75
CA ALA A 26 11.08 0.40 -3.36
C ALA A 26 9.80 0.25 -2.52
N GLN A 27 9.90 0.33 -1.19
CA GLN A 27 8.76 0.25 -0.27
C GLN A 27 7.81 1.44 -0.43
N LYS A 28 8.40 2.64 -0.49
CA LYS A 28 7.69 3.90 -0.62
C LYS A 28 6.92 3.98 -1.94
N ASP A 29 7.60 3.66 -3.04
CA ASP A 29 7.02 3.74 -4.37
C ASP A 29 5.92 2.69 -4.57
N TYR A 30 6.10 1.49 -4.00
CA TYR A 30 5.08 0.45 -3.98
C TYR A 30 3.77 0.91 -3.34
N TRP A 31 3.80 1.36 -2.08
CA TRP A 31 2.58 1.76 -1.39
C TRP A 31 1.92 2.99 -2.01
N LEU A 32 2.71 3.91 -2.56
CA LEU A 32 2.18 5.07 -3.27
C LEU A 32 1.48 4.66 -4.56
N PHE A 33 2.04 3.71 -5.31
CA PHE A 33 1.42 3.14 -6.50
C PHE A 33 0.09 2.44 -6.16
N ILE A 34 0.07 1.61 -5.12
CA ILE A 34 -1.15 0.92 -4.66
C ILE A 34 -2.22 1.94 -4.27
N TYR A 35 -1.89 2.95 -3.44
CA TYR A 35 -2.85 3.97 -3.02
C TYR A 35 -3.45 4.73 -4.21
N ARG A 36 -2.62 5.18 -5.16
CA ARG A 36 -3.09 5.90 -6.34
C ARG A 36 -3.99 5.03 -7.22
N SER A 37 -3.60 3.77 -7.44
CA SER A 37 -4.34 2.83 -8.28
C SER A 37 -5.69 2.46 -7.67
N MET A 38 -5.74 2.22 -6.36
CA MET A 38 -6.99 1.91 -5.67
C MET A 38 -7.93 3.12 -5.57
N LYS A 39 -7.38 4.33 -5.36
CA LYS A 39 -8.15 5.58 -5.32
C LYS A 39 -8.74 5.92 -6.69
N SER A 40 -7.99 5.73 -7.78
CA SER A 40 -8.49 6.00 -9.13
C SER A 40 -9.49 4.96 -9.63
N GLY A 41 -9.31 3.69 -9.24
CA GLY A 41 -10.19 2.59 -9.65
C GLY A 41 -11.51 2.47 -8.88
N LEU A 42 -11.78 3.34 -7.89
CA LEU A 42 -12.91 3.23 -6.95
C LEU A 42 -12.96 1.88 -6.19
N LEU A 43 -11.81 1.22 -6.07
CA LEU A 43 -11.67 -0.09 -5.41
C LEU A 43 -11.39 0.05 -3.90
N MET A 44 -11.41 1.29 -3.37
CA MET A 44 -10.94 1.60 -2.03
C MET A 44 -12.11 1.78 -1.06
N THR A 45 -12.21 0.88 -0.08
CA THR A 45 -13.11 1.07 1.07
C THR A 45 -12.49 2.02 2.10
N LYS A 46 -13.31 2.55 3.02
CA LYS A 46 -12.82 3.38 4.14
C LYS A 46 -11.85 2.65 5.08
N ALA A 47 -11.91 1.33 5.14
CA ALA A 47 -10.99 0.55 5.97
C ALA A 47 -9.63 0.40 5.26
N MET A 48 -9.65 0.10 3.96
CA MET A 48 -8.45 0.05 3.12
C MET A 48 -7.74 1.41 3.06
N GLU A 49 -8.49 2.49 2.88
CA GLU A 49 -7.93 3.85 2.85
C GLU A 49 -7.18 4.18 4.14
N ARG A 50 -7.77 3.90 5.31
CA ARG A 50 -7.11 4.13 6.60
C ARG A 50 -5.84 3.31 6.75
N HIS A 51 -5.86 2.05 6.32
CA HIS A 51 -4.67 1.21 6.38
C HIS A 51 -3.56 1.73 5.45
N LEU A 52 -3.89 2.11 4.21
CA LEU A 52 -2.92 2.64 3.25
C LEU A 52 -2.34 3.98 3.71
N GLN A 53 -3.17 4.87 4.26
CA GLN A 53 -2.70 6.13 4.84
C GLN A 53 -1.75 5.89 6.03
N TYR A 54 -2.02 4.88 6.86
CA TYR A 54 -1.15 4.50 7.97
C TYR A 54 0.23 4.06 7.45
N LYS A 55 0.28 3.14 6.47
CA LYS A 55 1.52 2.68 5.83
C LYS A 55 2.31 3.84 5.22
N LEU A 56 1.64 4.72 4.49
CA LEU A 56 2.27 5.88 3.85
C LEU A 56 2.83 6.87 4.88
N LYS A 57 2.12 7.07 6.00
CA LYS A 57 2.58 7.91 7.11
C LYS A 57 3.84 7.35 7.78
N GLU A 58 3.91 6.03 8.01
CA GLU A 58 5.11 5.37 8.54
C GLU A 58 6.33 5.55 7.61
N LEU A 59 6.08 5.70 6.31
CA LEU A 59 7.09 5.95 5.29
C LEU A 59 7.37 7.46 5.06
N GLY A 60 6.82 8.34 5.90
CA GLY A 60 7.01 9.78 5.84
C GLY A 60 6.22 10.49 4.73
N ILE A 61 5.30 9.80 4.05
CA ILE A 61 4.40 10.40 3.05
C ILE A 61 3.14 10.91 3.73
N LYS A 62 2.86 12.21 3.58
CA LYS A 62 1.54 12.77 3.90
C LYS A 62 0.65 12.71 2.66
N THR A 63 -0.35 11.84 2.69
CA THR A 63 -1.44 11.84 1.72
C THR A 63 -2.56 12.75 2.22
N HIS A 64 -2.86 13.80 1.47
CA HIS A 64 -4.03 14.67 1.66
C HIS A 64 -5.31 14.03 1.11
#